data_AF-R7N1F3-F1
#
_entry.id   AF-R7N1F3-F1
#
_cell.length_a   1.000
_cell.length_b   1.000
_cell.length_c   1.000
_cell.angle_alpha   90.00
_cell.angle_beta   90.00
_cell.angle_gamma   90.00
#
_symmetry.space_group_name_H-M   'P 1'
#
loop_
_entity.id
_entity.type
_entity.pdbx_description
1 polymer ?
#
loop_
_entity_poly.entity_id
_entity_poly.type
_entity_poly.pdbx_seq_one_letter_code
_entity_poly.pdbx_strand_id
1 'polypeptide(L)'
;MSLNVLGLTFSAVVFLGIFIAAAVAGMKIYRKIRSISRQAFGTENILEGFRQMEVENSTTPKSVAGMTSLYLPKIKKDFPEFQYDEMKVRAENALTSYLLAISSMNPSFLKEGGQELRDHLSMKLAMLREEEVRETYRDIKIHRTELANYRKRNGRCIVTFQSSLQSFYTKTDRSGKLLAGNAQLYTQTKYNVDVIYIQDRELVEKETDLSLGLNCPNCGAPISTLGSKVCEYCGTPIVELNIYAWTFSNIEEV
;
A
#
# COMPACT_ATOMS: atom_id res chain seq x y z
N MET A 1 -22.69 14.35 -72.77
CA MET A 1 -22.64 14.29 -71.30
C MET A 1 -21.60 15.29 -70.82
N SER A 2 -21.99 16.29 -70.03
CA SER A 2 -21.07 17.34 -69.56
C SER A 2 -20.01 16.77 -68.61
N LEU A 3 -18.78 17.31 -68.65
CA LEU A 3 -17.65 16.89 -67.80
C LEU A 3 -18.03 16.80 -66.30
N ASN A 4 -18.99 17.61 -65.85
CA ASN A 4 -19.47 17.63 -64.47
C ASN A 4 -20.15 16.32 -64.06
N VAL A 5 -20.87 15.65 -64.96
CA VAL A 5 -21.55 14.36 -64.67
C VAL A 5 -20.51 13.23 -64.52
N LEU A 6 -19.49 13.21 -65.37
CA LEU A 6 -18.38 12.24 -65.29
C LEU A 6 -17.56 12.43 -64.00
N GLY A 7 -17.23 13.68 -63.64
CA GLY A 7 -16.53 14.00 -62.39
C GLY A 7 -17.33 13.62 -61.13
N LEU A 8 -18.65 13.85 -61.13
CA LEU A 8 -19.52 13.44 -60.02
C LEU A 8 -19.61 11.93 -59.88
N THR A 9 -19.75 11.19 -60.99
CA THR A 9 -19.79 9.72 -60.97
C THR A 9 -18.47 9.12 -60.50
N PHE A 10 -17.32 9.70 -60.90
CA PHE A 10 -16.01 9.24 -60.45
C PHE A 10 -15.81 9.45 -58.96
N SER A 11 -16.16 10.63 -58.44
CA SER A 11 -16.07 10.93 -57.00
C SER A 11 -16.96 10.00 -56.16
N ALA A 12 -18.20 9.73 -56.60
CA ALA A 12 -19.11 8.83 -55.91
C ALA A 12 -18.58 7.39 -55.81
N VAL A 13 -17.92 6.88 -56.86
CA VAL A 13 -17.32 5.54 -56.85
C VAL A 13 -16.14 5.45 -55.88
N VAL A 14 -15.31 6.50 -55.79
CA VAL A 14 -14.19 6.55 -54.84
C VAL A 14 -14.69 6.56 -53.39
N PHE A 15 -15.70 7.38 -53.07
CA PHE A 15 -16.30 7.41 -51.74
C PHE A 15 -16.92 6.07 -51.34
N LEU A 16 -17.61 5.40 -52.29
CA LEU A 16 -18.16 4.06 -52.06
C LEU A 16 -17.05 3.04 -51.78
N GLY A 17 -15.93 3.10 -52.51
CA GLY A 17 -14.77 2.24 -52.27
C GLY A 17 -14.15 2.43 -50.88
N ILE A 18 -13.99 3.69 -50.44
CA ILE A 18 -13.50 4.02 -49.10
C ILE A 18 -14.47 3.53 -48.02
N PHE A 19 -15.77 3.72 -48.22
CA PHE A 19 -16.80 3.25 -47.28
C PHE A 19 -16.79 1.73 -47.13
N ILE A 20 -16.70 0.99 -48.24
CA ILE A 20 -16.59 -0.48 -48.22
C ILE A 20 -15.30 -0.91 -47.51
N ALA A 21 -14.16 -0.27 -47.81
CA ALA A 21 -12.90 -0.58 -47.15
C ALA A 21 -12.96 -0.33 -45.64
N ALA A 22 -13.57 0.77 -45.20
CA ALA A 22 -13.78 1.08 -43.78
C ALA A 22 -14.72 0.07 -43.11
N ALA A 23 -15.81 -0.33 -43.78
CA ALA A 23 -16.74 -1.34 -43.27
C ALA A 23 -16.07 -2.71 -43.12
N VAL A 24 -15.26 -3.14 -44.09
CA VAL A 24 -14.50 -4.39 -44.03
C VAL A 24 -13.43 -4.35 -42.93
N ALA A 25 -12.73 -3.23 -42.78
CA ALA A 25 -11.76 -3.03 -41.70
C ALA A 25 -12.44 -3.09 -40.33
N GLY A 26 -13.55 -2.36 -40.16
CA GLY A 26 -14.37 -2.38 -38.94
C GLY A 26 -14.87 -3.79 -38.60
N MET A 27 -15.32 -4.55 -39.61
CA MET A 27 -15.76 -5.94 -39.42
C MET A 27 -14.62 -6.87 -39.00
N LYS A 28 -13.41 -6.71 -39.56
CA LYS A 28 -12.21 -7.47 -39.15
C LYS A 28 -11.81 -7.13 -37.71
N ILE A 29 -11.83 -5.85 -37.34
CA ILE A 29 -11.54 -5.39 -35.97
C ILE A 29 -12.56 -6.00 -34.99
N TYR A 30 -13.86 -5.90 -35.30
CA TYR A 30 -14.92 -6.44 -34.46
C TYR A 30 -14.79 -7.96 -34.25
N ARG A 31 -14.49 -8.71 -35.32
CA ARG A 31 -14.25 -10.17 -35.22
C ARG A 31 -13.03 -10.50 -34.37
N LYS A 32 -11.94 -9.72 -34.48
CA LYS A 32 -10.71 -9.92 -33.71
C LYS A 32 -10.90 -9.58 -32.22
N ILE A 33 -11.64 -8.51 -31.92
CA ILE A 33 -12.05 -8.15 -30.55
C ILE A 33 -12.87 -9.28 -29.94
N ARG A 34 -13.87 -9.82 -30.65
CA ARG A 34 -14.69 -10.94 -30.18
C ARG A 34 -13.89 -12.23 -29.98
N SER A 35 -12.91 -12.52 -30.85
CA SER A 35 -12.05 -13.70 -30.66
C SER A 35 -11.12 -13.57 -29.46
N ILE A 36 -10.55 -12.37 -29.23
CA ILE A 36 -9.74 -12.07 -28.04
C ILE A 36 -10.62 -12.18 -26.79
N SER A 37 -11.84 -11.64 -26.82
CA SER A 37 -12.80 -11.75 -25.73
C SER A 37 -13.04 -13.20 -25.31
N ARG A 38 -13.34 -14.07 -26.29
CA ARG A 38 -13.60 -15.49 -26.03
C ARG A 38 -12.37 -16.21 -25.49
N GLN A 39 -11.18 -15.88 -25.98
CA GLN A 39 -9.93 -16.51 -25.54
C GLN A 39 -9.50 -16.06 -24.14
N ALA A 40 -9.71 -14.79 -23.80
CA ALA A 40 -9.28 -14.22 -22.53
C ALA A 40 -10.31 -14.39 -21.41
N PHE A 41 -11.60 -14.25 -21.71
CA PHE A 41 -12.68 -14.19 -20.71
C PHE A 41 -13.77 -15.24 -20.91
N GLY A 42 -13.71 -16.06 -21.97
CA GLY A 42 -14.77 -17.04 -22.27
C GLY A 42 -16.09 -16.43 -22.78
N THR A 43 -16.21 -15.10 -22.85
CA THR A 43 -17.41 -14.39 -23.30
C THR A 43 -17.20 -13.70 -24.64
N GLU A 44 -18.27 -13.41 -25.36
CA GLU A 44 -18.19 -12.67 -26.64
C GLU A 44 -18.01 -11.16 -26.45
N ASN A 45 -18.34 -10.67 -25.26
CA ASN A 45 -18.35 -9.26 -24.92
C ASN A 45 -17.23 -8.95 -23.92
N ILE A 46 -16.25 -8.18 -24.39
CA ILE A 46 -15.09 -7.78 -23.59
C ILE A 46 -15.51 -7.04 -22.31
N LEU A 47 -16.55 -6.19 -22.39
CA LEU A 47 -17.02 -5.43 -21.23
C LEU A 47 -17.58 -6.36 -20.13
N GLU A 48 -18.28 -7.41 -20.54
CA GLU A 48 -18.82 -8.42 -19.64
C GLU A 48 -17.70 -9.25 -19.02
N GLY A 49 -16.71 -9.64 -19.82
CA GLY A 49 -15.50 -10.32 -19.34
C GLY A 49 -14.74 -9.52 -18.29
N PHE A 50 -14.55 -8.21 -18.50
CA PHE A 50 -13.93 -7.34 -17.52
C PHE A 50 -14.75 -7.22 -16.22
N ARG A 51 -16.08 -7.08 -16.32
CA ARG A 51 -16.94 -7.04 -15.12
C ARG A 51 -16.89 -8.34 -14.34
N GLN A 52 -16.92 -9.48 -15.03
CA GLN A 52 -16.84 -10.78 -14.38
C GLN A 52 -15.50 -10.95 -13.66
N MET A 53 -14.40 -10.56 -14.30
CA MET A 53 -13.08 -10.54 -13.65
C MET A 53 -13.02 -9.59 -12.45
N GLU A 54 -13.62 -8.40 -12.53
CA GLU A 54 -13.65 -7.44 -11.43
C GLU A 54 -14.43 -8.01 -10.22
N VAL A 55 -15.56 -8.66 -10.48
CA VAL A 55 -16.35 -9.35 -9.45
C VAL A 55 -15.57 -10.52 -8.85
N GLU A 56 -14.98 -11.39 -9.66
CA GLU A 56 -14.20 -12.53 -9.18
C GLU A 56 -13.02 -12.06 -8.31
N ASN A 57 -12.26 -11.08 -8.78
CA ASN A 57 -11.16 -10.45 -8.05
C ASN A 57 -11.63 -9.78 -6.75
N SER A 58 -12.85 -9.26 -6.69
CA SER A 58 -13.39 -8.65 -5.46
C SER A 58 -13.72 -9.68 -4.38
N THR A 59 -13.97 -10.93 -4.77
CA THR A 59 -14.40 -12.00 -3.85
C THR A 59 -13.27 -12.92 -3.39
N THR A 60 -12.12 -12.89 -4.07
CA THR A 60 -11.01 -13.81 -3.83
C THR A 60 -9.86 -13.13 -3.09
N PRO A 61 -9.61 -13.44 -1.81
CA PRO A 61 -8.50 -12.87 -1.07
C PRO A 61 -7.15 -13.19 -1.70
N LYS A 62 -6.24 -12.21 -1.73
CA LYS A 62 -4.87 -12.46 -2.17
C LYS A 62 -4.14 -13.41 -1.21
N SER A 63 -3.35 -14.33 -1.75
CA SER A 63 -2.52 -15.23 -0.97
C SER A 63 -1.31 -14.52 -0.36
N VAL A 64 -1.02 -14.81 0.91
CA VAL A 64 0.17 -14.30 1.61
C VAL A 64 1.32 -15.29 1.59
N ALA A 65 2.54 -14.81 1.79
CA ALA A 65 3.71 -15.64 1.97
C ALA A 65 3.58 -16.53 3.22
N GLY A 66 3.41 -17.83 3.04
CA GLY A 66 3.29 -18.81 4.14
C GLY A 66 4.64 -19.19 4.78
N MET A 67 5.48 -18.22 5.13
CA MET A 67 6.87 -18.46 5.57
C MET A 67 7.04 -18.49 7.10
N THR A 68 5.94 -18.47 7.87
CA THR A 68 5.97 -18.50 9.34
C THR A 68 6.75 -19.69 9.90
N SER A 69 6.56 -20.89 9.35
CA SER A 69 7.28 -22.09 9.77
C SER A 69 8.80 -22.00 9.58
N LEU A 70 9.25 -21.18 8.62
CA LEU A 70 10.67 -20.95 8.34
C LEU A 70 11.27 -19.87 9.24
N TYR A 71 10.57 -18.76 9.43
CA TYR A 71 11.12 -17.58 10.11
C TYR A 71 10.89 -17.59 11.62
N LEU A 72 9.77 -18.11 12.10
CA LEU A 72 9.46 -18.09 13.53
C LEU A 72 10.52 -18.81 14.39
N PRO A 73 11.04 -20.00 14.01
CA PRO A 73 12.11 -20.65 14.78
C PRO A 73 13.40 -19.82 14.82
N LYS A 74 13.73 -19.11 13.74
CA LYS A 74 14.91 -18.23 13.67
C LYS A 74 14.74 -17.02 14.59
N ILE A 75 13.58 -16.38 14.54
CA ILE A 75 13.24 -15.25 15.42
C ILE A 75 13.27 -15.71 16.88
N LYS A 76 12.65 -16.85 17.23
CA LYS A 76 12.65 -17.39 18.59
C LYS A 76 14.03 -17.79 19.10
N LYS A 77 14.94 -18.20 18.21
CA LYS A 77 16.34 -18.46 18.58
C LYS A 77 17.07 -17.17 18.97
N ASP A 78 16.81 -16.08 18.24
CA ASP A 78 17.45 -14.78 18.48
C ASP A 78 16.75 -14.00 19.62
N PHE A 79 15.43 -14.18 19.76
CA PHE A 79 14.53 -13.48 20.68
C PHE A 79 13.53 -14.47 21.29
N PRO A 80 13.93 -15.27 22.30
CA PRO A 80 13.06 -16.26 22.94
C PRO A 80 11.74 -15.69 23.46
N GLU A 81 11.77 -14.43 23.91
CA GLU A 81 10.64 -13.66 24.46
C GLU A 81 9.64 -13.17 23.41
N PHE A 82 9.97 -13.22 22.11
CA PHE A 82 9.11 -12.70 21.04
C PHE A 82 7.74 -13.39 21.00
N GLN A 83 6.66 -12.71 21.34
CA GLN A 83 5.30 -13.26 21.32
C GLN A 83 4.69 -13.13 19.93
N TYR A 84 4.74 -14.20 19.14
CA TYR A 84 4.30 -14.18 17.74
C TYR A 84 2.82 -13.81 17.57
N ASP A 85 1.91 -14.48 18.29
CA ASP A 85 0.47 -14.26 18.11
C ASP A 85 0.07 -12.84 18.53
N GLU A 86 0.66 -12.32 19.62
CA GLU A 86 0.46 -10.94 20.05
C GLU A 86 1.00 -9.95 19.01
N MET A 87 2.23 -10.17 18.52
CA MET A 87 2.85 -9.29 17.53
C MET A 87 2.08 -9.27 16.22
N LYS A 88 1.53 -10.41 15.81
CA LYS A 88 0.64 -10.52 14.64
C LYS A 88 -0.60 -9.65 14.80
N VAL A 89 -1.30 -9.75 15.93
CA VAL A 89 -2.48 -8.91 16.23
C VAL A 89 -2.11 -7.43 16.25
N ARG A 90 -0.96 -7.08 16.83
CA ARG A 90 -0.45 -5.70 16.82
C ARG A 90 -0.15 -5.21 15.39
N ALA A 91 0.42 -6.05 14.53
CA ALA A 91 0.67 -5.71 13.13
C ALA A 91 -0.62 -5.45 12.34
N GLU A 92 -1.65 -6.30 12.55
CA GLU A 92 -2.98 -6.13 11.97
C GLU A 92 -3.65 -4.83 12.44
N ASN A 93 -3.52 -4.50 13.73
CA ASN A 93 -4.03 -3.25 14.30
C ASN A 93 -3.28 -2.01 13.80
N ALA A 94 -1.94 -2.08 13.69
CA ALA A 94 -1.11 -1.02 13.15
C ALA A 94 -1.52 -0.73 11.70
N LEU A 95 -1.61 -1.75 10.86
CA LEU A 95 -2.09 -1.67 9.48
C LEU A 95 -3.47 -1.02 9.39
N THR A 96 -4.45 -1.52 10.15
CA THR A 96 -5.81 -1.01 10.13
C THR A 96 -5.84 0.47 10.54
N SER A 97 -5.15 0.82 11.62
CA SER A 97 -5.11 2.21 12.12
C SER A 97 -4.39 3.16 11.17
N TYR A 98 -3.36 2.69 10.45
CA TYR A 98 -2.66 3.45 9.42
C TYR A 98 -3.57 3.77 8.23
N LEU A 99 -4.32 2.79 7.72
CA LEU A 99 -5.28 2.99 6.63
C LEU A 99 -6.45 3.91 7.04
N LEU A 100 -6.88 3.84 8.30
CA LEU A 100 -7.88 4.75 8.86
C LEU A 100 -7.34 6.18 9.03
N ALA A 101 -6.07 6.34 9.40
CA ALA A 101 -5.41 7.64 9.47
C ALA A 101 -5.31 8.30 8.08
N ILE A 102 -5.01 7.52 7.03
CA ILE A 102 -5.10 7.97 5.64
C ILE A 102 -6.53 8.40 5.29
N SER A 103 -7.51 7.53 5.54
CA SER A 103 -8.93 7.79 5.20
C SER A 103 -9.50 9.03 5.88
N SER A 104 -9.08 9.30 7.12
CA SER A 104 -9.50 10.45 7.92
C SER A 104 -8.64 11.69 7.71
N MET A 105 -7.53 11.59 6.95
CA MET A 105 -6.51 12.63 6.82
C MET A 105 -6.01 13.14 8.18
N ASN A 106 -5.92 12.24 9.17
CA ASN A 106 -5.58 12.59 10.54
C ASN A 106 -4.58 11.59 11.15
N PRO A 107 -3.33 12.01 11.42
CA PRO A 107 -2.29 11.12 11.94
C PRO A 107 -2.60 10.58 13.35
N SER A 108 -3.47 11.23 14.12
CA SER A 108 -3.84 10.78 15.47
C SER A 108 -4.60 9.44 15.49
N PHE A 109 -5.11 8.97 14.35
CA PHE A 109 -5.73 7.65 14.25
C PHE A 109 -4.69 6.51 14.26
N LEU A 110 -3.42 6.78 13.97
CA LEU A 110 -2.36 5.76 14.06
C LEU A 110 -2.13 5.41 15.53
N LYS A 111 -2.55 4.20 15.92
CA LYS A 111 -2.53 3.76 17.32
C LYS A 111 -1.13 3.33 17.78
N GLU A 112 -0.34 2.79 16.87
CA GLU A 112 0.96 2.21 17.17
C GLU A 112 1.95 2.45 16.04
N GLY A 113 3.22 2.67 16.39
CA GLY A 113 4.28 2.94 15.44
C GLY A 113 5.45 3.69 16.07
N GLY A 114 6.65 3.44 15.56
CA GLY A 114 7.83 4.23 15.87
C GLY A 114 7.80 5.57 15.16
N GLN A 115 8.83 6.39 15.39
CA GLN A 115 8.95 7.68 14.71
C GLN A 115 8.99 7.50 13.18
N GLU A 116 9.73 6.50 12.68
CA GLU A 116 9.84 6.19 11.24
C GLU A 116 8.45 6.01 10.59
N LEU A 117 7.57 5.21 11.20
CA LEU A 117 6.22 4.98 10.65
C LEU A 117 5.36 6.26 10.70
N ARG A 118 5.50 7.08 11.76
CA ARG A 118 4.78 8.35 11.89
C ARG A 118 5.25 9.36 10.83
N ASP A 119 6.54 9.37 10.53
CA ASP A 119 7.11 10.23 9.49
C ASP A 119 6.63 9.79 8.11
N HIS A 120 6.62 8.48 7.82
CA HIS A 120 6.08 7.92 6.59
C HIS A 120 4.59 8.28 6.41
N LEU A 121 3.78 8.13 7.46
CA LEU A 121 2.38 8.54 7.43
C LEU A 121 2.23 10.05 7.16
N SER A 122 3.02 10.88 7.84
CA SER A 122 2.96 12.33 7.71
C SER A 122 3.31 12.78 6.29
N MET A 123 4.35 12.17 5.69
CA MET A 123 4.72 12.41 4.29
C MET A 123 3.60 11.99 3.33
N LYS A 124 3.00 10.80 3.52
CA LYS A 124 1.88 10.33 2.71
C LYS A 124 0.68 11.28 2.80
N LEU A 125 0.33 11.75 4.00
CA LEU A 125 -0.76 12.70 4.21
C LEU A 125 -0.48 14.07 3.59
N ALA A 126 0.77 14.54 3.65
CA ALA A 126 1.19 15.79 3.00
C ALA A 126 1.04 15.69 1.48
N MET A 127 1.52 14.61 0.88
CA MET A 127 1.40 14.35 -0.56
C MET A 127 -0.06 14.31 -1.01
N LEU A 128 -0.93 13.57 -0.31
CA LEU A 128 -2.37 13.54 -0.62
C LEU A 128 -3.03 14.92 -0.54
N ARG A 129 -2.60 15.75 0.42
CA ARG A 129 -3.11 17.12 0.57
C ARG A 129 -2.65 18.02 -0.57
N GLU A 130 -1.38 17.91 -0.97
CA GLU A 130 -0.81 18.68 -2.08
C GLU A 130 -1.44 18.31 -3.42
N GLU A 131 -1.66 17.01 -3.66
CA GLU A 131 -2.36 16.52 -4.86
C GLU A 131 -3.87 16.83 -4.85
N GLU A 132 -4.41 17.33 -3.74
CA GLU A 132 -5.85 17.48 -3.49
C GLU A 132 -6.64 16.16 -3.73
N VAL A 133 -6.04 15.04 -3.34
CA VAL A 133 -6.62 13.71 -3.51
C VAL A 133 -6.96 13.09 -2.15
N ARG A 134 -8.10 12.41 -2.10
CA ARG A 134 -8.53 11.63 -0.94
C ARG A 134 -8.48 10.14 -1.26
N GLU A 135 -7.72 9.40 -0.47
CA GLU A 135 -7.76 7.94 -0.43
C GLU A 135 -8.66 7.50 0.73
N THR A 136 -9.51 6.50 0.53
CA THR A 136 -10.45 6.04 1.56
C THR A 136 -10.55 4.51 1.52
N TYR A 137 -10.52 3.92 2.71
CA TYR A 137 -10.64 2.50 2.96
C TYR A 137 -11.83 2.28 3.90
N ARG A 138 -12.91 1.65 3.41
CA ARG A 138 -14.08 1.28 4.22
C ARG A 138 -14.20 -0.23 4.35
N ASP A 139 -14.80 -0.66 5.45
CA ASP A 139 -15.07 -2.08 5.74
C ASP A 139 -13.82 -2.96 5.58
N ILE A 140 -12.75 -2.51 6.25
CA ILE A 140 -11.46 -3.19 6.23
C ILE A 140 -11.61 -4.54 6.93
N LYS A 141 -11.23 -5.62 6.23
CA LYS A 141 -11.15 -6.96 6.81
C LYS A 141 -9.84 -7.61 6.38
N ILE A 142 -9.07 -8.07 7.37
CA ILE A 142 -7.87 -8.87 7.16
C ILE A 142 -8.28 -10.34 7.14
N HIS A 143 -7.90 -11.07 6.10
CA HIS A 143 -8.23 -12.49 5.94
C HIS A 143 -7.16 -13.39 6.53
N ARG A 144 -5.90 -13.06 6.30
CA ARG A 144 -4.76 -13.86 6.75
C ARG A 144 -3.52 -12.99 6.91
N THR A 145 -2.77 -13.23 7.97
CA THR A 145 -1.47 -12.61 8.21
C THR A 145 -0.45 -13.66 8.60
N GLU A 146 0.72 -13.61 7.95
CA GLU A 146 1.83 -14.57 8.11
C GLU A 146 3.17 -13.81 8.16
N LEU A 147 4.24 -14.44 8.66
CA LEU A 147 5.58 -13.92 8.48
C LEU A 147 5.98 -14.07 7.02
N ALA A 148 6.43 -12.96 6.42
CA ALA A 148 6.95 -12.94 5.06
C ALA A 148 8.48 -12.87 5.02
N ASN A 149 9.11 -12.28 6.05
CA ASN A 149 10.57 -12.14 6.07
C ASN A 149 11.12 -11.95 7.49
N TYR A 150 12.40 -12.27 7.65
CA TYR A 150 13.21 -11.91 8.82
C TYR A 150 14.64 -11.61 8.39
N ARG A 151 15.09 -10.37 8.66
CA ARG A 151 16.40 -9.87 8.23
C ARG A 151 17.11 -9.10 9.34
N LYS A 152 18.44 -9.21 9.40
CA LYS A 152 19.30 -8.39 10.27
C LYS A 152 20.12 -7.46 9.38
N ARG A 153 20.04 -6.15 9.63
CA ARG A 153 20.74 -5.13 8.84
C ARG A 153 21.05 -3.92 9.70
N ASN A 154 22.30 -3.45 9.66
CA ASN A 154 22.74 -2.17 10.25
C ASN A 154 22.31 -2.00 11.73
N GLY A 155 22.60 -3.00 12.57
CA GLY A 155 22.22 -2.95 13.99
C GLY A 155 20.73 -3.16 14.28
N ARG A 156 19.90 -3.46 13.26
CA ARG A 156 18.46 -3.71 13.40
C ARG A 156 18.10 -5.15 13.05
N CYS A 157 17.16 -5.72 13.80
CA CYS A 157 16.41 -6.91 13.41
C CYS A 157 15.05 -6.48 12.88
N ILE A 158 14.66 -6.98 11.72
CA ILE A 158 13.42 -6.59 11.05
C ILE A 158 12.62 -7.85 10.74
N VAL A 159 11.41 -7.91 11.29
CA VAL A 159 10.42 -8.95 11.05
C VAL A 159 9.32 -8.34 10.19
N THR A 160 9.00 -8.98 9.06
CA THR A 160 7.96 -8.51 8.14
C THR A 160 6.74 -9.42 8.23
N PHE A 161 5.59 -8.86 8.59
CA PHE A 161 4.30 -9.53 8.47
C PHE A 161 3.66 -9.16 7.13
N GLN A 162 3.09 -10.13 6.43
CA GLN A 162 2.29 -9.87 5.24
C GLN A 162 0.83 -10.23 5.51
N SER A 163 -0.07 -9.29 5.26
CA SER A 163 -1.50 -9.41 5.49
C SER A 163 -2.26 -9.34 4.18
N SER A 164 -3.20 -10.25 3.94
CA SER A 164 -4.20 -10.10 2.89
C SER A 164 -5.42 -9.36 3.41
N LEU A 165 -5.83 -8.33 2.68
CA LEU A 165 -6.79 -7.35 3.14
C LEU A 165 -7.85 -7.11 2.07
N GLN A 166 -9.11 -7.09 2.47
CA GLN A 166 -10.20 -6.56 1.66
C GLN A 166 -10.69 -5.23 2.21
N SER A 167 -11.08 -4.31 1.33
CA SER A 167 -11.79 -3.07 1.70
C SER A 167 -12.50 -2.48 0.50
N PHE A 168 -13.49 -1.62 0.72
CA PHE A 168 -13.95 -0.68 -0.31
C PHE A 168 -12.93 0.45 -0.42
N TYR A 169 -11.98 0.30 -1.34
CA TYR A 169 -10.97 1.31 -1.62
C TYR A 169 -11.46 2.27 -2.70
N THR A 170 -11.30 3.56 -2.45
CA THR A 170 -11.53 4.61 -3.45
C THR A 170 -10.49 5.71 -3.33
N LYS A 171 -10.04 6.21 -4.48
CA LYS A 171 -9.21 7.42 -4.59
C LYS A 171 -9.96 8.46 -5.41
N THR A 172 -10.19 9.64 -4.86
CA THR A 172 -11.00 10.70 -5.50
C THR A 172 -10.26 12.03 -5.51
N ASP A 173 -10.41 12.82 -6.58
CA ASP A 173 -9.93 14.20 -6.59
C ASP A 173 -10.81 15.14 -5.73
N ARG A 174 -10.44 16.42 -5.69
CA ARG A 174 -11.18 17.48 -4.99
C ARG A 174 -12.65 17.62 -5.42
N SER A 175 -12.99 17.29 -6.66
CA SER A 175 -14.38 17.34 -7.16
C SER A 175 -15.21 16.12 -6.76
N GLY A 176 -14.57 15.11 -6.14
CA GLY A 176 -15.19 13.83 -5.82
C GLY A 176 -15.20 12.86 -7.00
N LYS A 177 -14.51 13.18 -8.11
CA LYS A 177 -14.37 12.27 -9.24
C LYS A 177 -13.48 11.10 -8.85
N LEU A 178 -13.95 9.89 -9.12
CA LEU A 178 -13.20 8.65 -8.88
C LEU A 178 -11.99 8.58 -9.82
N LEU A 179 -10.80 8.51 -9.23
CA LEU A 179 -9.51 8.34 -9.90
C LEU A 179 -9.09 6.87 -9.92
N ALA A 180 -9.36 6.12 -8.84
CA ALA A 180 -9.07 4.70 -8.73
C ALA A 180 -9.95 4.01 -7.68
N GLY A 181 -10.02 2.68 -7.75
CA GLY A 181 -10.80 1.85 -6.83
C GLY A 181 -12.27 1.73 -7.23
N ASN A 182 -13.08 1.18 -6.34
CA ASN A 182 -14.50 0.93 -6.56
C ASN A 182 -15.27 1.07 -5.23
N ALA A 183 -16.36 1.84 -5.23
CA ALA A 183 -17.15 2.09 -4.02
C ALA A 183 -18.13 0.94 -3.68
N GLN A 184 -18.34 0.01 -4.62
CA GLN A 184 -19.37 -1.05 -4.57
C GLN A 184 -18.77 -2.46 -4.55
N LEU A 185 -17.52 -2.63 -4.98
CA LEU A 185 -16.81 -3.91 -4.98
C LEU A 185 -15.60 -3.82 -4.05
N TYR A 186 -15.33 -4.91 -3.34
CA TYR A 186 -14.11 -5.01 -2.53
C TYR A 186 -12.88 -4.99 -3.42
N THR A 187 -11.87 -4.27 -2.99
CA THR A 187 -10.51 -4.38 -3.50
C THR A 187 -9.75 -5.36 -2.61
N GLN A 188 -9.14 -6.38 -3.21
CA GLN A 188 -8.31 -7.38 -2.53
C GLN A 188 -6.83 -7.00 -2.67
N THR A 189 -6.18 -6.66 -1.57
CA THR A 189 -4.78 -6.17 -1.53
C THR A 189 -3.92 -6.99 -0.56
N LYS A 190 -2.61 -6.74 -0.60
CA LYS A 190 -1.67 -7.25 0.40
C LYS A 190 -0.85 -6.10 0.93
N TYR A 191 -0.54 -6.17 2.21
CA TYR A 191 0.35 -5.21 2.86
C TYR A 191 1.47 -5.95 3.57
N ASN A 192 2.69 -5.41 3.45
CA ASN A 192 3.78 -5.74 4.33
C ASN A 192 3.82 -4.73 5.50
N VAL A 193 4.04 -5.24 6.70
CA VAL A 193 4.19 -4.47 7.93
C VAL A 193 5.51 -4.88 8.57
N ASP A 194 6.47 -3.95 8.63
CA ASP A 194 7.77 -4.17 9.24
C ASP A 194 7.74 -3.77 10.72
N VAL A 195 8.16 -4.70 11.58
CA VAL A 195 8.46 -4.45 12.99
C VAL A 195 9.96 -4.60 13.23
N ILE A 196 10.54 -3.62 13.89
CA ILE A 196 11.98 -3.53 14.11
C ILE A 196 12.33 -3.65 15.58
N TYR A 197 13.51 -4.21 15.83
CA TYR A 197 14.18 -4.21 17.10
C TYR A 197 15.60 -3.66 16.90
N ILE A 198 15.99 -2.65 17.68
CA ILE A 198 17.32 -2.05 17.59
C ILE A 198 18.27 -2.81 18.54
N GLN A 199 19.26 -3.49 17.97
CA GLN A 199 20.29 -4.22 18.71
C GLN A 199 21.51 -3.33 19.02
N ASP A 200 21.91 -2.50 18.06
CA ASP A 200 23.08 -1.63 18.16
C ASP A 200 22.70 -0.21 17.71
N ARG A 201 22.66 0.73 18.66
CA ARG A 201 22.27 2.12 18.39
C ARG A 201 23.34 2.89 17.61
N GLU A 202 24.62 2.66 17.88
CA GLU A 202 25.71 3.42 17.27
C GLU A 202 25.76 3.19 15.75
N LEU A 203 25.36 1.99 15.31
CA LEU A 203 25.22 1.67 13.90
C LEU A 203 23.96 2.26 13.27
N VAL A 204 22.90 2.45 14.06
CA VAL A 204 21.63 3.02 13.60
C VAL A 204 21.69 4.54 13.47
N GLU A 205 22.27 5.23 14.45
CA GLU A 205 22.47 6.69 14.46
C GLU A 205 23.39 7.17 13.33
N LYS A 206 24.24 6.29 12.78
CA LYS A 206 25.07 6.58 11.61
C LYS A 206 24.31 6.51 10.28
N GLU A 207 23.21 5.76 10.20
CA GLU A 207 22.37 5.66 8.98
C GLU A 207 21.24 6.68 8.95
N THR A 208 20.67 7.00 10.11
CA THR A 208 19.72 8.10 10.23
C THR A 208 20.52 9.35 10.56
N ASP A 209 20.76 10.24 9.59
CA ASP A 209 21.35 11.58 9.79
C ASP A 209 20.55 12.45 10.80
N LEU A 210 19.43 11.91 11.32
CA LEU A 210 18.88 12.26 12.62
C LEU A 210 19.80 11.73 13.72
N SER A 211 20.65 12.62 14.21
CA SER A 211 20.91 12.71 15.64
C SER A 211 19.56 12.64 16.36
N LEU A 212 19.15 11.43 16.77
CA LEU A 212 18.17 11.22 17.83
C LEU A 212 18.85 11.62 19.14
N GLY A 213 19.32 12.87 19.22
CA GLY A 213 19.57 13.53 20.47
C GLY A 213 18.27 13.46 21.24
N LEU A 214 18.22 12.55 22.21
CA LEU A 214 17.09 12.42 23.11
C LEU A 214 16.97 13.79 23.80
N ASN A 215 16.02 14.61 23.40
CA ASN A 215 15.77 15.86 24.09
C ASN A 215 14.92 15.56 25.32
N CYS A 216 15.29 16.14 26.46
CA CYS A 216 14.52 16.00 27.67
C CYS A 216 13.08 16.48 27.42
N PRO A 217 12.04 15.67 27.70
CA PRO A 217 10.66 16.07 27.45
C PRO A 217 10.19 17.22 28.33
N ASN A 218 10.91 17.52 29.43
CA ASN A 218 10.55 18.62 30.33
C ASN A 218 11.23 19.95 29.98
N CYS A 219 12.50 19.94 29.54
CA CYS A 219 13.24 21.19 29.29
C CYS A 219 13.82 21.33 27.88
N GLY A 220 13.68 20.32 27.03
CA GLY A 220 14.21 20.32 25.65
C GLY A 220 15.74 20.18 25.55
N ALA A 221 16.45 20.07 26.67
CA ALA A 221 17.91 19.95 26.66
C ALA A 221 18.36 18.60 26.06
N PRO A 222 19.45 18.59 25.27
CA PRO A 222 19.98 17.36 24.70
C PRO A 222 20.51 16.44 25.80
N ILE A 223 20.11 15.17 25.78
CA ILE A 223 20.61 14.13 26.70
C ILE A 223 21.87 13.54 26.07
N SER A 224 23.03 13.94 26.58
CA SER A 224 24.36 13.60 26.09
C SER A 224 24.86 12.21 26.51
N THR A 225 24.21 11.56 27.48
CA THR A 225 24.73 10.32 28.09
C THR A 225 23.62 9.28 28.23
N LEU A 226 23.76 8.18 27.49
CA LEU A 226 22.89 7.01 27.53
C LEU A 226 23.07 6.27 28.88
N GLY A 227 21.98 6.05 29.62
CA GLY A 227 21.98 5.46 30.97
C GLY A 227 21.67 6.45 32.11
N SER A 228 21.65 7.76 31.83
CA SER A 228 21.27 8.78 32.81
C SER A 228 19.77 8.70 33.11
N LYS A 229 19.42 8.19 34.30
CA LYS A 229 18.03 8.13 34.80
C LYS A 229 17.42 9.50 35.10
N VAL A 230 18.20 10.57 34.96
CA VAL A 230 17.83 11.94 35.32
C VAL A 230 18.49 12.91 34.33
N CYS A 231 17.74 13.90 33.84
CA CYS A 231 18.25 14.96 32.98
C CYS A 231 19.24 15.84 33.75
N GLU A 232 20.45 16.00 33.22
CA GLU A 232 21.52 16.80 33.83
C GLU A 232 21.20 18.30 33.94
N TYR A 233 20.27 18.79 33.12
CA TYR A 233 19.92 20.21 33.07
C TYR A 233 18.77 20.60 34.00
N CYS A 234 17.73 19.77 34.10
CA CYS A 234 16.51 20.11 34.86
C CYS A 234 16.15 19.11 35.97
N GLY A 235 16.96 18.07 36.17
CA GLY A 235 16.74 17.07 37.22
C GLY A 235 15.52 16.17 36.99
N THR A 236 14.89 16.21 35.81
CA THR A 236 13.72 15.38 35.53
C THR A 236 14.15 13.93 35.33
N PRO A 237 13.52 12.95 36.02
CA PRO A 237 13.77 11.54 35.77
C PRO A 237 13.49 11.21 34.30
N ILE A 238 14.51 10.74 33.60
CA ILE A 238 14.37 10.28 32.22
C ILE A 238 13.98 8.81 32.33
N VAL A 239 12.75 8.50 31.95
CA VAL A 239 12.36 7.13 31.65
C VAL A 239 13.08 6.79 30.37
N GLU A 240 14.04 5.86 30.41
CA GLU A 240 14.58 5.29 29.18
C GLU A 240 13.38 4.82 28.35
N LEU A 241 13.09 5.52 27.25
CA LEU A 241 12.22 4.97 26.22
C LEU A 241 12.83 3.60 25.90
N ASN A 242 12.05 2.55 26.09
CA ASN A 242 12.51 1.19 25.88
C ASN A 242 12.73 0.96 24.38
N ILE A 243 13.84 1.47 23.88
CA ILE A 243 14.42 1.25 22.56
C ILE A 243 14.72 -0.22 22.26
N TYR A 244 14.68 -1.08 23.29
CA TYR A 244 14.77 -2.54 23.21
C TYR A 244 13.36 -3.15 23.11
N ALA A 245 12.38 -2.39 22.62
CA ALA A 245 11.05 -2.88 22.34
C ALA A 245 10.79 -2.92 20.83
N TRP A 246 10.12 -3.99 20.40
CA TRP A 246 9.63 -4.14 19.05
C TRP A 246 8.69 -3.00 18.67
N THR A 247 9.03 -2.31 17.58
CA THR A 247 8.34 -1.10 17.14
C THR A 247 8.05 -1.17 15.64
N PHE A 248 6.83 -0.83 15.20
CA PHE A 248 6.50 -0.80 13.77
C PHE A 248 7.15 0.39 13.07
N SER A 249 7.82 0.15 11.94
CA SER A 249 8.55 1.20 11.21
C SER A 249 8.03 1.47 9.80
N ASN A 250 7.43 0.47 9.14
CA ASN A 250 6.97 0.63 7.76
C ASN A 250 5.70 -0.17 7.49
N ILE A 251 4.82 0.39 6.66
CA ILE A 251 3.61 -0.25 6.13
C ILE A 251 3.53 0.08 4.64
N GLU A 252 3.54 -0.94 3.79
CA GLU A 252 3.55 -0.80 2.34
C GLU A 252 2.59 -1.79 1.66
N GLU A 253 1.97 -1.39 0.56
CA GLU A 253 1.17 -2.27 -0.28
C GLU A 253 2.05 -3.05 -1.26
N VAL A 254 1.77 -4.35 -1.50
CA VAL A 254 2.57 -5.26 -2.34
C VAL A 254 1.77 -6.20 -3.26
#